data_AF-A0A1H6Y6E4-F1
#
_entry.id   AF-A0A1H6Y6E4-F1
#
_cell.length_a   1.000
_cell.length_b   1.000
_cell.length_c   1.000
_cell.angle_alpha   90.00
_cell.angle_beta   90.00
_cell.angle_gamma   90.00
#
_symmetry.space_group_name_H-M   'P 1'
#
loop_
_entity.id
_entity.type
_entity.pdbx_description
1 polymer ?
#
loop_
_entity_poly.entity_id
_entity_poly.type
_entity_poly.pdbx_seq_one_letter_code
_entity_poly.pdbx_strand_id
1 'polypeptide(L)'
;MIVQGTRLPTFDELIAVLKCRFPNHSVYLFDSKPQKSIIVRKSALVGAQITLRENEMIVDACCPNIFISALIGLISTIFPPYLEFEMKVTDFLKNKYNPCQF
;
A
#
# COMPACT_ATOMS: atom_id res chain seq x y z
N MET A 1 0.89 3.47 -7.76
CA MET A 1 -0.42 3.99 -8.25
C MET A 1 -0.94 5.15 -7.39
N ILE A 2 -1.77 6.05 -7.93
CA ILE A 2 -2.30 7.23 -7.20
C ILE A 2 -3.82 7.13 -7.02
N VAL A 3 -4.30 7.47 -5.81
CA VAL A 3 -5.72 7.61 -5.46
C VAL A 3 -5.97 9.04 -5.00
N GLN A 4 -6.75 9.79 -5.78
CA GLN A 4 -7.19 11.13 -5.38
C GLN A 4 -8.42 11.04 -4.50
N GLY A 5 -8.57 11.94 -3.53
CA GLY A 5 -9.78 11.99 -2.70
C GLY A 5 -10.09 13.43 -2.30
N THR A 6 -11.36 13.79 -2.23
CA THR A 6 -11.81 15.10 -1.75
C THR A 6 -11.66 15.26 -0.24
N ARG A 7 -11.71 14.14 0.49
CA ARG A 7 -11.42 14.04 1.92
C ARG A 7 -10.70 12.74 2.19
N LEU A 8 -9.41 12.82 2.51
CA LEU A 8 -8.62 11.65 2.88
C LEU A 8 -8.82 11.30 4.36
N PRO A 9 -8.78 10.00 4.69
CA PRO A 9 -8.82 9.55 6.08
C PRO A 9 -7.53 9.94 6.81
N THR A 10 -7.62 10.05 8.14
CA THR A 10 -6.43 10.06 9.00
C THR A 10 -5.70 8.71 8.92
N PHE A 11 -4.43 8.68 9.36
CA PHE A 11 -3.66 7.43 9.41
C PHE A 11 -4.37 6.34 10.24
N ASP A 12 -4.95 6.69 11.39
CA ASP A 12 -5.58 5.71 12.27
C ASP A 12 -6.88 5.16 11.68
N GLU A 13 -7.70 6.02 11.08
CA GLU A 13 -8.90 5.59 10.33
C GLU A 13 -8.51 4.68 9.16
N LEU A 14 -7.48 5.04 8.41
CA LEU A 14 -7.03 4.25 7.28
C LEU A 14 -6.49 2.89 7.72
N ILE A 15 -5.71 2.83 8.81
CA ILE A 15 -5.22 1.57 9.38
C ILE A 15 -6.40 0.68 9.80
N ALA A 16 -7.40 1.23 10.50
CA ALA A 16 -8.58 0.47 10.93
C ALA A 16 -9.34 -0.10 9.72
N VAL A 17 -9.55 0.71 8.69
CA VAL A 17 -10.21 0.32 7.45
C VAL A 17 -9.43 -0.79 6.72
N LEU A 18 -8.11 -0.67 6.63
CA LEU A 18 -7.26 -1.66 5.97
C LEU A 18 -7.23 -2.97 6.74
N LYS A 19 -7.15 -2.94 8.08
CA LYS A 19 -7.25 -4.15 8.93
C LYS A 19 -8.59 -4.87 8.74
N CYS A 20 -9.68 -4.11 8.67
CA CYS A 20 -11.00 -4.67 8.41
C CYS A 20 -11.10 -5.29 7.01
N ARG A 21 -10.53 -4.65 5.98
CA ARG A 21 -10.58 -5.14 4.60
C ARG A 21 -9.66 -6.33 4.34
N PHE A 22 -8.50 -6.35 4.99
CA PHE A 22 -7.44 -7.33 4.78
C PHE A 22 -7.12 -8.08 6.09
N PRO A 23 -8.08 -8.86 6.65
CA PRO A 23 -7.95 -9.46 7.98
C PRO A 23 -6.78 -10.46 8.08
N ASN A 24 -6.39 -11.08 6.96
CA ASN A 24 -5.27 -12.02 6.88
C ASN A 24 -3.93 -11.34 6.55
N HIS A 25 -3.85 -10.01 6.60
CA HIS A 25 -2.66 -9.24 6.26
C HIS A 25 -2.18 -8.44 7.48
N SER A 26 -0.88 -8.21 7.60
CA SER A 26 -0.37 -7.32 8.64
C SER A 26 -0.49 -5.88 8.16
N VAL A 27 -1.17 -5.02 8.90
CA VAL A 27 -1.28 -3.58 8.61
C VAL A 27 -0.65 -2.78 9.73
N TYR A 28 0.38 -2.01 9.42
CA TYR A 28 1.12 -1.24 10.41
C TYR A 28 1.66 0.06 9.83
N LEU A 29 1.92 1.00 10.73
CA LEU A 29 2.54 2.26 10.39
C LEU A 29 4.04 2.07 10.18
N PHE A 30 4.56 2.67 9.11
CA PHE A 30 5.98 2.74 8.81
C PHE A 30 6.44 4.19 8.88
N ASP A 31 7.15 4.51 9.97
CA ASP A 31 7.59 5.86 10.29
C ASP A 31 9.04 6.08 9.79
N SER A 32 9.19 6.11 8.47
CA SER A 32 10.46 6.44 7.82
C SER A 32 10.56 7.93 7.54
N LYS A 33 11.70 8.56 7.84
CA LYS A 33 12.00 9.90 7.30
C LYS A 33 12.27 9.77 5.79
N PRO A 34 11.73 10.65 4.93
CA PRO A 34 11.03 11.90 5.26
C PRO A 34 9.49 11.81 5.35
N GLN A 35 8.87 10.66 5.06
CA GLN A 35 7.41 10.53 5.00
C GLN A 35 6.89 9.28 5.71
N LYS A 36 5.93 9.53 6.60
CA LYS A 36 5.14 8.50 7.29
C LYS A 36 4.23 7.79 6.28
N SER A 37 4.18 6.46 6.35
CA SER A 37 3.39 5.62 5.45
C SER A 37 2.74 4.46 6.20
N ILE A 38 1.85 3.73 5.54
CA ILE A 38 1.21 2.51 6.05
C ILE A 38 1.65 1.35 5.18
N ILE A 39 2.06 0.25 5.78
CA ILE A 39 2.35 -0.99 5.06
C ILE A 39 1.20 -1.95 5.24
N VAL A 40 0.65 -2.44 4.13
CA VAL A 40 -0.22 -3.61 4.07
C VAL A 40 0.63 -4.78 3.59
N ARG A 41 0.98 -5.69 4.50
CA ARG A 41 1.84 -6.84 4.24
C ARG A 41 1.03 -8.10 4.02
N LYS A 42 1.11 -8.69 2.83
CA LYS A 42 0.55 -10.01 2.50
C LYS A 42 1.50 -11.14 2.89
N SER A 43 2.81 -10.98 2.65
CA SER A 43 3.83 -11.97 2.99
C SER A 43 5.19 -11.30 3.26
N ALA A 44 6.23 -12.08 3.54
CA ALA A 44 7.59 -11.57 3.71
C ALA A 44 8.13 -10.85 2.47
N LEU A 45 7.58 -11.16 1.30
CA LEU A 45 7.97 -10.59 0.02
C LEU A 45 6.91 -9.62 -0.49
N VAL A 46 5.62 -9.93 -0.37
CA VAL A 46 4.56 -9.14 -1.00
C VAL A 46 3.93 -8.17 -0.01
N GLY A 47 3.98 -6.88 -0.32
CA GLY A 47 3.27 -5.83 0.40
C GLY A 47 2.94 -4.63 -0.48
N ALA A 48 2.14 -3.73 0.07
CA ALA A 48 1.85 -2.43 -0.52
C ALA A 48 2.11 -1.35 0.53
N GLN A 49 2.79 -0.29 0.13
CA GLN A 49 3.04 0.90 0.92
C GLN A 49 2.07 1.99 0.49
N ILE A 50 1.41 2.61 1.47
CA ILE A 50 0.45 3.69 1.25
C ILE A 50 1.00 4.94 1.92
N THR A 51 1.28 5.95 1.11
CA THR A 51 1.75 7.27 1.56
C THR A 51 0.62 8.28 1.42
N LEU A 52 0.26 8.93 2.52
CA LEU A 52 -0.75 9.98 2.55
C LEU A 52 -0.10 11.35 2.27
N ARG A 53 -0.65 12.08 1.31
CA ARG A 53 -0.38 13.50 1.05
C ARG A 53 -1.69 14.28 1.20
N GLU A 54 -1.64 15.61 1.09
CA GLU A 54 -2.80 16.48 1.39
C GLU A 54 -4.09 16.04 0.66
N ASN A 55 -4.01 15.71 -0.64
CA ASN A 55 -5.17 15.37 -1.47
C ASN A 55 -5.04 14.03 -2.23
N GLU A 56 -3.94 13.30 -2.02
CA GLU A 56 -3.69 12.04 -2.70
C GLU A 56 -3.11 10.96 -1.77
N MET A 57 -3.42 9.71 -2.09
CA MET A 57 -2.75 8.54 -1.53
C MET A 57 -1.92 7.90 -2.64
N ILE A 58 -0.64 7.71 -2.37
CA ILE A 58 0.26 6.98 -3.25
C ILE A 58 0.35 5.55 -2.74
N VAL A 59 0.09 4.58 -3.59
CA VAL A 59 0.14 3.16 -3.29
C VAL A 59 1.26 2.54 -4.11
N ASP A 60 2.32 2.06 -3.48
CA ASP A 60 3.44 1.44 -4.19
C ASP A 60 3.59 -0.01 -3.76
N ALA A 61 3.92 -0.92 -4.68
CA ALA A 61 4.33 -2.26 -4.31
C ALA A 61 5.64 -2.20 -3.48
N CYS A 62 5.69 -2.90 -2.35
CA CYS A 62 6.88 -2.92 -1.49
C CYS A 62 7.28 -4.35 -1.12
N CYS A 63 8.58 -4.58 -0.99
CA CYS A 63 9.15 -5.77 -0.35
C CYS A 63 9.42 -5.48 1.13
N PRO A 64 8.65 -6.03 2.08
CA PRO A 64 8.78 -5.71 3.49
C PRO A 64 10.11 -6.17 4.13
N ASN A 65 10.86 -7.06 3.49
CA ASN A 65 12.14 -7.56 3.99
C ASN A 65 13.33 -6.99 3.20
N ILE A 66 14.05 -6.04 3.81
CA ILE A 66 15.18 -5.32 3.20
C ILE A 66 16.35 -6.25 2.85
N PHE A 67 16.57 -7.32 3.62
CA PHE A 67 17.61 -8.31 3.31
C PHE A 67 17.35 -9.07 2.00
N ILE A 68 16.08 -9.17 1.60
CA ILE A 68 15.72 -9.85 0.35
C ILE A 68 15.72 -8.85 -0.83
N SER A 69 15.53 -7.55 -0.61
CA SER A 69 15.69 -6.57 -1.70
C SER A 69 17.10 -6.52 -2.29
N ALA A 70 18.15 -6.79 -1.50
CA ALA A 70 19.51 -6.98 -2.03
C ALA A 70 19.62 -8.24 -2.92
N LEU A 71 18.85 -9.29 -2.62
CA LEU A 71 18.76 -10.51 -3.41
C LEU A 71 17.85 -10.32 -4.66
N ILE A 72 16.87 -9.42 -4.60
CA ILE A 72 15.92 -9.12 -5.70
C ILE A 72 16.56 -8.30 -6.83
N GLY A 73 17.72 -7.67 -6.61
CA GLY A 73 18.55 -7.16 -7.71
C GLY A 73 18.91 -8.24 -8.75
N LEU A 74 18.89 -9.53 -8.34
CA LEU A 74 19.05 -10.71 -9.18
C LEU A 74 17.71 -11.27 -9.72
N ILE A 75 16.57 -10.81 -9.20
CA ILE A 75 15.20 -11.26 -9.52
C ILE A 75 14.42 -10.13 -10.23
N SER A 76 15.10 -9.39 -11.11
CA SER A 76 14.50 -8.38 -11.98
C SER A 76 13.48 -8.93 -13.00
N THR A 77 13.14 -10.22 -12.90
CA THR A 77 12.24 -10.98 -13.80
C THR A 77 10.94 -11.47 -13.16
N ILE A 78 10.69 -11.32 -11.85
CA ILE A 78 9.46 -11.84 -11.20
C ILE A 78 8.50 -10.70 -10.83
N PHE A 79 7.87 -10.14 -11.87
CA PHE A 79 6.99 -8.96 -11.79
C PHE A 79 5.46 -9.19 -11.52
N PRO A 80 4.85 -10.39 -11.44
CA PRO A 80 3.40 -10.45 -11.27
C PRO A 80 2.84 -10.21 -9.85
N PRO A 81 3.30 -10.87 -8.77
CA PRO A 81 2.53 -10.91 -7.51
C PRO A 81 2.54 -9.57 -6.76
N TYR A 82 3.54 -8.74 -7.01
CA TYR A 82 3.68 -7.40 -6.44
C TYR A 82 2.67 -6.43 -7.04
N LEU A 83 2.57 -6.44 -8.38
CA LEU A 83 1.68 -5.58 -9.13
C LEU A 83 0.21 -5.92 -8.86
N GLU A 84 -0.13 -7.22 -8.83
CA GLU A 84 -1.50 -7.66 -8.49
C GLU A 84 -1.93 -7.18 -7.10
N PHE A 85 -1.00 -7.18 -6.14
CA PHE A 85 -1.31 -6.76 -4.78
C PHE A 85 -1.43 -5.24 -4.66
N GLU A 86 -0.55 -4.48 -5.33
CA GLU A 86 -0.66 -3.02 -5.46
C GLU A 86 -1.99 -2.62 -6.11
N MET A 87 -2.38 -3.26 -7.21
CA MET A 87 -3.66 -3.05 -7.88
C MET A 87 -4.84 -3.32 -6.94
N LYS A 88 -4.83 -4.46 -6.25
CA LYS A 88 -5.89 -4.84 -5.30
C LYS A 88 -6.08 -3.82 -4.18
N VAL A 89 -4.99 -3.28 -3.64
CA VAL A 89 -5.05 -2.22 -2.60
C VAL A 89 -5.54 -0.91 -3.22
N THR A 90 -5.04 -0.55 -4.40
CA THR A 90 -5.44 0.66 -5.13
C THR A 90 -6.92 0.66 -5.46
N ASP A 91 -7.46 -0.40 -6.05
CA ASP A 91 -8.86 -0.51 -6.45
C ASP A 91 -9.78 -0.39 -5.24
N PHE A 92 -9.40 -0.99 -4.11
CA PHE A 92 -10.14 -0.83 -2.86
C PHE A 92 -10.18 0.64 -2.41
N LEU A 93 -9.03 1.32 -2.42
CA LEU A 93 -8.95 2.72 -2.00
C LEU A 93 -9.68 3.66 -2.96
N LYS A 94 -9.60 3.43 -4.27
CA LYS A 94 -10.38 4.17 -5.28
C LYS A 94 -11.88 4.00 -5.05
N ASN A 95 -12.36 2.76 -4.92
CA ASN A 95 -13.78 2.51 -4.69
C ASN A 95 -14.30 3.14 -3.39
N LYS A 96 -13.43 3.25 -2.37
CA LYS A 96 -13.82 3.79 -1.06
C LYS A 96 -13.75 5.32 -0.98
N TYR A 97 -12.77 5.95 -1.62
CA TYR A 97 -12.46 7.37 -1.44
C TYR A 97 -12.57 8.20 -2.74
N ASN A 98 -12.79 7.54 -3.89
CA ASN A 98 -13.02 8.18 -5.18
C ASN A 98 -14.05 7.42 -6.05
N PRO A 99 -15.31 7.33 -5.61
CA PRO A 99 -16.34 6.53 -6.30
C PRO A 99 -16.81 7.12 -7.65
N CYS A 100 -16.32 8.29 -8.08
CA CYS A 100 -16.84 9.02 -9.25
C CYS A 100 -15.97 8.93 -10.52
N GLN A 101 -15.14 7.90 -10.69
CA GLN A 101 -14.44 7.66 -11.95
C GLN A 101 -15.16 6.57 -12.76
N PHE A 102 -16.12 7.00 -13.59
CA PHE A 102 -16.63 6.26 -14.76
C PHE A 102 -15.96 6.79 -16.02
#